data_AF-A0A0R3KDV9-F1
#
_entry.id   AF-A0A0R3KDV9-F1
#
_cell.length_a   1.000
_cell.length_b   1.000
_cell.length_c   1.000
_cell.angle_alpha   90.00
_cell.angle_beta   90.00
_cell.angle_gamma   90.00
#
_symmetry.space_group_name_H-M   'P 1'
#
loop_
_entity.id
_entity.type
_entity.pdbx_description
1 polymer ?
#
loop_
_entity_poly.entity_id
_entity_poly.type
_entity_poly.pdbx_seq_one_letter_code
_entity_poly.pdbx_strand_id
1 'polypeptide(L)' 'MRSLCRAYTEESIRHLAAIMRQPEYPPAARVQAANVLLDRGWGKPPQSHVGEAGGDIHVTIRQIIEDSGKQ' A
#
# COMPACT_ATOMS: atom_id res chain seq x y z
N MET A 1 -18.80 8.13 2.25
CA MET A 1 -17.58 8.23 1.41
C MET A 1 -16.87 6.89 1.21
N ARG A 2 -16.44 6.19 2.28
CA ARG A 2 -15.68 4.92 2.16
C ARG A 2 -16.41 3.82 1.37
N SER A 3 -17.73 3.69 1.51
CA SER A 3 -18.56 2.73 0.76
C SER A 3 -18.63 3.05 -0.73
N LEU A 4 -18.80 4.33 -1.08
CA LEU A 4 -18.82 4.81 -2.46
C LEU A 4 -17.50 4.51 -3.18
N CYS A 5 -16.36 4.77 -2.54
CA CYS A 5 -15.06 4.46 -3.13
C CYS A 5 -14.86 2.96 -3.38
N ARG A 6 -15.39 2.09 -2.51
CA ARG A 6 -15.34 0.63 -2.71
C ARG A 6 -16.17 0.22 -3.92
N ALA A 7 -17.34 0.82 -4.13
CA ALA A 7 -18.17 0.56 -5.30
C ALA A 7 -17.45 0.85 -6.62
N TYR A 8 -16.64 1.92 -6.69
CA TYR A 8 -15.88 2.26 -7.88
C TYR A 8 -14.60 1.44 -8.11
N THR A 9 -14.24 0.54 -7.19
CA THR A 9 -12.96 -0.18 -7.27
C THR A 9 -12.90 -1.08 -8.50
N GLU A 10 -13.96 -1.83 -8.76
CA GLU A 10 -14.02 -2.75 -9.91
C GLU A 10 -14.00 -1.99 -11.24
N GLU A 11 -14.79 -0.92 -11.35
CA GLU A 11 -14.84 -0.05 -12.52
C GLU A 11 -13.48 0.61 -12.80
N SER A 12 -12.80 1.09 -11.76
CA SER A 12 -11.46 1.68 -11.88
C SER A 12 -10.44 0.67 -12.41
N ILE A 13 -10.50 -0.58 -11.95
CA ILE A 13 -9.62 -1.66 -12.46
C ILE A 13 -9.89 -1.90 -13.95
N ARG A 14 -11.16 -1.98 -14.35
CA ARG A 14 -11.54 -2.15 -15.76
C ARG A 14 -11.02 -1.01 -16.64
N HIS A 15 -11.13 0.24 -16.17
CA HIS A 15 -10.61 1.41 -16.90
C HIS A 15 -9.09 1.41 -17.02
N LEU A 16 -8.36 1.12 -15.94
CA LEU A 16 -6.89 1.05 -16.00
C LEU A 16 -6.43 -0.03 -16.98
N ALA A 17 -7.09 -1.19 -16.98
CA ALA A 17 -6.77 -2.27 -17.90
C ALA A 17 -7.07 -1.88 -19.37
N ALA A 18 -8.13 -1.10 -19.60
CA ALA A 18 -8.46 -0.56 -20.91
C ALA A 18 -7.38 0.42 -21.41
N ILE A 19 -6.99 1.39 -20.57
CA ILE A 19 -5.94 2.39 -20.87
C ILE A 19 -4.62 1.69 -21.24
N MET A 20 -4.19 0.71 -20.44
CA MET A 20 -2.92 -0.01 -20.67
C MET A 20 -2.87 -0.74 -22.02
N ARG A 21 -4.01 -1.24 -22.52
CA ARG A 21 -4.09 -2.04 -23.76
C ARG A 21 -4.24 -1.23 -25.03
N GLN A 22 -4.76 -0.01 -24.94
CA GLN A 22 -5.14 0.78 -26.12
C GLN A 22 -3.99 1.69 -26.57
N PRO A 23 -3.53 1.60 -27.83
CA PRO A 23 -2.37 2.35 -28.30
C PRO A 23 -2.63 3.86 -28.46
N GLU A 24 -3.90 4.28 -28.46
CA GLU A 24 -4.32 5.69 -28.55
C GLU A 24 -3.93 6.53 -27.33
N TYR A 25 -3.78 5.91 -26.15
CA TYR A 25 -3.36 6.63 -24.95
C TYR A 25 -1.86 6.88 -24.96
N PRO A 26 -1.39 8.01 -24.39
CA PRO A 26 0.04 8.31 -24.27
C PRO A 26 0.82 7.15 -23.63
N PRO A 27 2.05 6.83 -24.10
CA PRO A 27 2.85 5.75 -23.54
C PRO A 27 3.00 5.82 -22.02
N ALA A 28 3.21 7.03 -21.48
CA ALA A 28 3.31 7.26 -20.04
C ALA A 28 2.03 6.85 -19.29
N ALA A 29 0.84 7.16 -19.81
CA ALA A 29 -0.43 6.79 -19.18
C ALA A 29 -0.61 5.27 -19.14
N ARG A 30 -0.20 4.56 -20.18
CA ARG A 30 -0.24 3.09 -20.23
C ARG A 30 0.70 2.45 -19.21
N VAL A 31 1.93 2.96 -19.11
CA VAL A 31 2.92 2.51 -18.11
C VAL A 31 2.40 2.76 -16.69
N GLN A 32 1.84 3.94 -16.42
CA GLN A 32 1.26 4.24 -15.12
C GLN A 32 0.09 3.32 -14.78
N ALA A 33 -0.82 3.05 -15.73
CA ALA A 33 -1.91 2.12 -15.53
C ALA A 33 -1.42 0.69 -15.23
N ALA A 34 -0.37 0.24 -15.92
CA ALA A 34 0.27 -1.05 -15.66
C ALA A 34 0.85 -1.12 -14.24
N ASN A 35 1.62 -0.12 -13.83
CA ASN A 35 2.22 -0.06 -12.48
C ASN A 35 1.15 -0.12 -11.39
N VAL A 36 0.07 0.65 -11.53
CA VAL A 36 -1.03 0.70 -10.55
C VAL A 36 -1.73 -0.65 -10.40
N LEU A 37 -1.88 -1.41 -11.50
CA LEU A 37 -2.47 -2.76 -11.46
C LEU A 37 -1.53 -3.77 -10.81
N LEU A 38 -0.23 -3.73 -11.15
CA LEU A 38 0.77 -4.63 -10.59
C LEU A 38 0.96 -4.40 -9.08
N ASP A 39 1.09 -3.15 -8.66
CA ASP A 39 1.21 -2.77 -7.24
C ASP A 39 0.02 -3.27 -6.41
N ARG A 40 -1.17 -3.41 -7.00
CA ARG A 40 -2.37 -3.92 -6.32
C ARG A 40 -2.51 -5.43 -6.35
N GLY A 41 -2.14 -6.08 -7.46
CA GLY A 41 -2.24 -7.54 -7.61
C GLY A 41 -1.13 -8.29 -6.89
N TRP A 42 0.08 -7.73 -6.89
CA TRP A 42 1.28 -8.35 -6.35
C TRP A 42 1.83 -7.66 -5.10
N GLY A 43 1.31 -6.48 -4.77
CA GLY A 43 1.86 -5.64 -3.71
C GLY A 43 3.14 -4.93 -4.16
N LYS A 44 3.67 -4.10 -3.26
CA LYS A 44 5.02 -3.54 -3.43
C LYS A 44 6.05 -4.55 -2.91
N PRO A 45 7.28 -4.54 -3.46
CA PRO A 45 8.36 -5.34 -2.90
C PRO A 45 8.48 -5.07 -1.40
N PRO A 46 8.69 -6.12 -0.58
CA PRO A 46 8.79 -5.95 0.87
C PRO A 46 9.91 -4.97 1.17
N GLN A 47 9.60 -3.92 1.93
CA GLN A 47 10.62 -3.00 2.40
C GLN A 47 11.52 -3.77 3.36
N SER A 48 12.82 -3.84 3.06
CA SER A 48 13.77 -4.38 4.01
C SER A 48 13.81 -3.44 5.22
N HIS A 49 13.24 -3.89 6.33
CA HIS A 49 13.32 -3.16 7.58
C HIS A 49 14.62 -3.56 8.25
N VAL A 50 15.65 -2.74 8.07
CA VAL A 50 16.93 -2.89 8.75
C VAL A 50 17.00 -1.92 9.93
N GLY A 51 17.53 -2.38 11.06
CA GLY A 51 17.89 -1.54 12.20
C GLY A 51 19.00 -0.56 11.83
N GLU A 52 19.29 0.38 12.74
CA GLU A 52 20.20 1.53 12.54
C GLU A 52 21.61 1.15 12.04
N ALA A 53 22.04 -0.10 12.25
CA ALA A 53 23.33 -0.65 11.81
C ALA A 53 23.21 -1.76 10.74
N GLY A 54 22.07 -1.88 10.05
CA GLY A 54 21.84 -2.97 9.09
C GLY A 54 21.41 -4.31 9.72
N GLY A 55 21.26 -4.34 11.05
CA GLY A 55 20.86 -5.53 11.82
C GLY A 55 19.35 -5.63 12.06
N ASP A 56 18.95 -6.54 12.95
CA ASP A 56 17.54 -6.79 13.26
C ASP A 56 16.84 -5.61 13.96
N ILE A 57 15.52 -5.50 13.79
CA ILE A 57 14.70 -4.48 14.47
C ILE A 57 14.51 -4.87 15.94
N HIS A 58 14.93 -4.01 16.87
CA HIS A 58 14.65 -4.16 18.30
C HIS A 58 13.40 -3.36 18.70
N VAL A 59 12.33 -4.06 19.10
CA VAL A 59 11.10 -3.44 19.62
C VAL A 59 11.09 -3.55 21.15
N THR A 60 11.16 -2.42 21.86
CA THR A 60 11.03 -2.40 23.33
C THR A 60 9.61 -1.99 23.72
N ILE A 61 8.82 -2.94 24.24
CA ILE A 61 7.47 -2.68 24.75
C ILE A 61 7.59 -2.28 26.22
N ARG A 62 7.33 -1.01 26.55
CA ARG A 62 7.20 -0.54 27.94
C ARG A 62 5.72 -0.47 28.31
N GLN A 63 5.28 -1.34 29.23
CA GLN A 63 4.00 -1.18 29.90
C GLN A 63 4.17 -0.21 31.06
N ILE A 64 3.44 0.90 31.02
CA ILE A 64 3.32 1.80 32.16
C ILE A 64 2.13 1.28 32.97
N ILE A 65 2.41 0.66 34.12
CA ILE A 65 1.39 0.35 35.11
C ILE A 65 1.41 1.53 36.08
N GLU A 66 0.34 2.33 36.11
CA GLU A 66 0.15 3.30 37.19
C GLU A 66 -0.10 2.49 38.46
N ASP A 67 0.90 2.46 39.34
CA ASP A 67 0.74 1.95 40.70
C ASP A 67 -0.13 2.94 41.48
N SER A 68 -1.44 2.74 41.42
CA SER A 68 -2.38 3.39 42.32
C SER A 68 -2.26 2.76 43.71
N GLY A 69 -1.14 3.04 44.38
CA GLY A 69 -1.02 2.86 45.81
C GLY A 69 -1.98 3.81 46.51
N LYS A 70 -2.92 3.26 47.29
CA LYS A 70 -3.55 3.94 48.43
C LYS A 70 -4.27 2.94 49.35
N GLN A 71 -3.64 2.78 50.51
CA GLN A 71 -4.16 2.55 51.88
C GLN A 71 -5.07 1.36 52.15
#